data_AF-A0A2D0H9B0-F1
#
_entry.id   AF-A0A2D0H9B0-F1
#
_cell.length_a   1.000
_cell.length_b   1.000
_cell.length_c   1.000
_cell.angle_alpha   90.00
_cell.angle_beta   90.00
_cell.angle_gamma   90.00
#
_symmetry.space_group_name_H-M   'P 1'
#
loop_
_entity.id
_entity.type
_entity.pdbx_description
1 polymer ?
#
loop_
_entity_poly.entity_id
_entity_poly.type
_entity_poly.pdbx_seq_one_letter_code
_entity_poly.pdbx_strand_id
1 'polypeptide(L)'
;MLLDNSKLWTNCLKKSLVLWYLLRCQGIAAQLQIGARLEQGQFLAHAWVEYQGFVVGDYQEVPQHYTPLDRLNTELNRYISLL
;
A
#
# COMPACT_ATOMS: atom_id res chain seq x y z
N MET A 1 2.26 -15.63 -13.69
CA MET A 1 0.93 -15.43 -14.28
C MET A 1 0.27 -14.28 -13.55
N LEU A 2 0.62 -13.04 -13.96
CA LEU A 2 0.06 -11.83 -13.39
C LEU A 2 -1.35 -11.69 -13.98
N LEU A 3 -2.39 -11.62 -13.14
CA LEU A 3 -3.76 -11.41 -13.61
C LEU A 3 -3.80 -10.14 -14.46
N ASP A 4 -4.02 -10.32 -15.76
CA ASP A 4 -4.33 -9.24 -16.68
C ASP A 4 -5.69 -8.65 -16.28
N ASN A 5 -5.62 -7.51 -15.59
CA ASN A 5 -6.76 -6.73 -15.11
C ASN A 5 -7.20 -5.70 -16.18
N SER A 6 -6.92 -5.94 -17.48
CA SER A 6 -7.07 -5.05 -18.65
C SER A 6 -8.48 -4.51 -18.93
N LYS A 7 -9.46 -4.67 -18.05
CA LYS A 7 -10.81 -4.15 -18.27
C LYS A 7 -11.46 -3.40 -17.12
N LEU A 8 -10.67 -2.88 -16.19
CA LEU A 8 -11.12 -1.81 -15.30
C LEU A 8 -10.05 -0.71 -15.30
N TRP A 9 -10.39 0.51 -15.75
CA TRP A 9 -9.52 1.70 -15.76
C TRP A 9 -9.18 2.24 -14.36
N THR A 10 -9.13 1.34 -13.38
CA THR A 10 -8.89 1.65 -11.99
C THR A 10 -7.51 1.12 -11.63
N ASN A 11 -6.60 2.04 -11.32
CA ASN A 11 -5.27 1.71 -10.86
C ASN A 11 -5.32 1.14 -9.43
N CYS A 12 -4.23 0.53 -8.98
CA CYS A 12 -4.11 -0.02 -7.63
C CYS A 12 -4.48 1.00 -6.54
N LEU A 13 -4.12 2.26 -6.71
CA LEU A 13 -4.46 3.33 -5.76
C LEU A 13 -5.97 3.52 -5.59
N LYS A 14 -6.72 3.65 -6.69
CA LYS A 14 -8.18 3.81 -6.63
C LYS A 14 -8.85 2.60 -5.99
N LYS A 15 -8.44 1.38 -6.36
CA LYS A 15 -8.94 0.13 -5.76
C LYS A 15 -8.72 0.10 -4.25
N SER A 16 -7.48 0.31 -3.83
CA SER A 16 -7.09 0.26 -2.42
C SER A 16 -7.73 1.36 -1.59
N LEU A 17 -7.89 2.56 -2.16
CA LEU A 17 -8.58 3.67 -1.48
C LEU A 17 -10.06 3.35 -1.24
N VAL A 18 -10.77 2.84 -2.26
CA VAL A 18 -12.19 2.46 -2.12
C VAL A 18 -12.35 1.32 -1.12
N LEU A 19 -11.50 0.29 -1.18
CA LEU A 19 -11.53 -0.82 -0.23
C LEU A 19 -11.28 -0.33 1.21
N TRP A 20 -10.24 0.48 1.41
CA TRP A 20 -9.93 1.07 2.71
C TRP A 20 -11.12 1.88 3.26
N TYR A 21 -11.76 2.69 2.41
CA TYR A 21 -12.93 3.47 2.79
C TYR A 21 -14.11 2.58 3.23
N LEU A 22 -14.43 1.54 2.46
CA LEU A 22 -15.52 0.62 2.79
C LEU A 22 -15.27 -0.12 4.11
N LEU A 23 -14.04 -0.58 4.35
CA LEU A 23 -13.66 -1.21 5.61
C LEU A 23 -13.83 -0.25 6.79
N ARG A 24 -13.44 1.02 6.63
CA ARG A 24 -13.63 2.06 7.65
C ARG A 24 -15.10 2.33 7.94
N CYS A 25 -15.96 2.36 6.92
CA CYS A 25 -17.40 2.48 7.10
C CYS A 25 -18.00 1.32 7.90
N GLN A 26 -17.36 0.14 7.90
CA GLN A 26 -17.76 -1.03 8.68
C GLN A 26 -17.08 -1.11 10.05
N GLY A 27 -16.35 -0.07 10.48
CA GLY A 27 -15.63 -0.06 11.76
C GLY A 27 -14.33 -0.86 11.75
N ILE A 28 -13.84 -1.29 10.58
CA ILE A 28 -12.59 -2.03 10.44
C ILE A 28 -11.46 -1.03 10.23
N ALA A 29 -10.54 -0.96 11.21
CA ALA A 29 -9.42 -0.02 11.21
C ALA A 29 -8.26 -0.48 10.29
N ALA A 30 -8.56 -0.75 9.02
CA ALA A 30 -7.55 -1.10 8.02
C ALA A 30 -6.65 0.11 7.68
N GLN A 31 -5.46 -0.20 7.17
CA GLN A 31 -4.41 0.73 6.80
C GLN A 31 -4.27 0.76 5.28
N LEU A 32 -4.32 1.94 4.67
CA LEU A 32 -3.94 2.12 3.27
C LEU A 32 -2.43 2.29 3.21
N GLN A 33 -1.77 1.43 2.44
CA GLN A 33 -0.34 1.47 2.21
C GLN A 33 -0.05 1.95 0.78
N ILE A 34 0.96 2.80 0.64
CA ILE A 34 1.50 3.23 -0.65
C ILE A 34 2.98 2.94 -0.61
N GLY A 35 3.46 2.19 -1.60
CA GLY A 35 4.86 1.80 -1.69
C GLY A 35 5.42 1.97 -3.08
N ALA A 36 6.75 2.01 -3.15
CA ALA A 36 7.48 2.11 -4.39
C ALA A 36 8.67 1.16 -4.42
N ARG A 37 9.12 0.82 -5.62
CA ARG A 37 10.38 0.12 -5.87
C ARG A 37 11.04 0.65 -7.13
N LEU A 38 12.36 0.52 -7.18
CA LEU A 38 13.15 0.74 -8.38
C LEU A 38 13.54 -0.62 -8.96
N GLU A 39 13.19 -0.86 -10.21
CA GLU A 39 13.50 -2.11 -10.90
C GLU A 39 14.00 -1.76 -12.30
N GLN A 40 15.24 -2.16 -12.61
CA GLN A 40 15.86 -1.91 -13.92
C GLN A 40 15.80 -0.44 -14.39
N GLY A 41 15.95 0.50 -13.44
CA GLY A 41 15.87 1.95 -13.72
C GLY A 41 14.45 2.50 -13.87
N GLN A 42 13.42 1.67 -13.69
CA GLN A 42 12.02 2.09 -13.69
C GLN A 42 11.49 2.29 -12.28
N PHE A 43 10.76 3.38 -12.08
CA PHE A 43 10.02 3.64 -10.86
C PHE A 43 8.63 2.98 -10.94
N LEU A 44 8.38 2.04 -10.04
CA LEU A 44 7.11 1.33 -9.96
C LEU A 44 6.44 1.64 -8.62
N ALA A 45 5.26 2.23 -8.67
CA ALA A 45 4.44 2.52 -7.50
C ALA A 45 3.28 1.52 -7.39
N HIS A 46 2.92 1.19 -6.16
CA HIS A 46 1.77 0.33 -5.86
C HIS A 46 1.08 0.77 -4.56
N ALA A 47 -0.19 0.42 -4.43
CA ALA A 47 -0.97 0.73 -3.24
C ALA A 47 -1.83 -0.48 -2.87
N TRP A 48 -1.85 -0.82 -1.59
CA TRP A 48 -2.58 -1.98 -1.05
C TRP A 48 -3.19 -1.63 0.30
N VAL A 49 -4.02 -2.52 0.85
CA VAL A 49 -4.62 -2.36 2.17
C VAL A 49 -4.12 -3.46 3.09
N GLU A 50 -3.79 -3.10 4.33
CA GLU A 50 -3.42 -4.05 5.39
C GLU A 50 -4.43 -4.01 6.55
N TYR A 51 -4.74 -5.18 7.09
CA TYR A 51 -5.51 -5.33 8.33
C TYR A 51 -4.90 -6.45 9.17
N GLN A 52 -4.50 -6.12 10.40
CA GLN A 52 -3.86 -7.07 11.33
C GLN A 52 -2.65 -7.82 10.73
N GLY A 53 -1.86 -7.15 9.89
CA GLY A 53 -0.69 -7.73 9.23
C GLY A 53 -0.98 -8.52 7.95
N PHE A 54 -2.24 -8.60 7.51
CA PHE A 54 -2.62 -9.28 6.28
C PHE A 54 -2.98 -8.30 5.18
N VAL A 55 -2.58 -8.60 3.94
CA VAL A 55 -2.99 -7.83 2.77
C VAL A 55 -4.45 -8.15 2.44
N VAL A 56 -5.25 -7.13 2.16
CA VAL A 56 -6.68 -7.28 1.82
C VAL A 56 -6.90 -6.81 0.39
N GLY A 57 -7.51 -7.66 -0.44
CA GLY A 57 -7.87 -7.31 -1.82
C GLY A 57 -6.70 -7.29 -2.81
N ASP A 58 -5.54 -7.85 -2.43
CA ASP A 58 -4.34 -8.00 -3.25
C ASP A 58 -3.53 -9.24 -2.80
N TYR A 59 -2.37 -9.49 -3.43
CA TYR A 59 -1.47 -10.59 -3.09
C TYR A 59 -0.71 -10.34 -1.77
N GLN A 60 -0.51 -11.38 -0.96
CA GLN A 60 0.14 -11.27 0.35
C GLN A 60 1.63 -10.90 0.25
N GLU A 61 2.29 -11.20 -0.87
CA GLU A 61 3.69 -10.90 -1.13
C GLU A 61 3.97 -9.42 -1.49
N VAL A 62 2.95 -8.60 -1.73
CA VAL A 62 3.11 -7.18 -2.09
C VAL A 62 4.04 -6.40 -1.15
N PRO A 63 3.93 -6.52 0.21
CA PRO A 63 4.80 -5.80 1.13
C PRO A 63 6.29 -6.20 1.07
N GLN A 64 6.60 -7.36 0.47
CA GLN A 64 7.98 -7.83 0.26
C GLN A 64 8.62 -7.16 -0.97
N HIS A 65 7.78 -6.66 -1.87
CA HIS A 65 8.20 -6.13 -3.16
C HIS A 65 8.24 -4.61 -3.23
N TYR A 66 7.53 -3.91 -2.35
CA TYR A 66 7.44 -2.45 -2.33
C TYR A 66 7.83 -1.91 -0.96
N THR A 67 8.65 -0.86 -0.92
CA THR A 67 8.95 -0.14 0.33
C THR A 67 7.82 0.85 0.62
N PRO A 68 7.11 0.73 1.77
CA PRO A 68 6.09 1.71 2.16
C PRO A 68 6.67 3.11 2.37
N LEU A 69 5.95 4.14 1.90
CA LEU A 69 6.38 5.54 2.00
C LEU A 69 6.32 6.07 3.45
N ASP A 70 5.38 5.60 4.27
CA ASP A 70 5.20 6.02 5.66
C ASP A 70 6.38 5.59 6.57
N ARG A 71 7.04 4.48 6.23
CA ARG A 71 8.24 3.99 6.92
C ARG A 71 9.40 5.00 6.82
N LEU A 72 9.47 5.80 5.75
CA LEU A 72 10.45 6.88 5.61
C LEU A 72 10.19 8.03 6.59
N ASN A 73 8.93 8.32 6.92
CA ASN A 73 8.58 9.37 7.89
C ASN A 73 8.90 8.98 9.34
N THR A 74 8.93 7.68 9.66
CA THR A 74 9.17 7.22 11.03
C THR A 74 10.63 7.44 11.47
N GLU A 75 11.58 7.37 10.54
CA GLU A 75 13.00 7.67 10.80
C GLU A 75 13.24 9.17 11.07
N LEU A 76 12.50 10.07 10.38
CA LEU A 76 12.58 11.51 10.62
C LEU A 76 11.93 11.91 11.96
N ASN A 77 10.77 11.33 12.30
CA ASN A 77 10.08 11.62 13.55
C ASN A 77 10.87 11.14 14.78
N ARG A 78 11.59 10.02 14.68
CA ARG A 78 12.49 9.55 15.76
C ARG A 78 13.60 10.57 16.07
N TYR A 79 14.09 11.28 15.05
CA TYR A 79 15.14 12.29 15.21
C TYR A 79 14.62 13.60 15.83
N ILE A 80 13.35 13.95 15.58
CA ILE A 80 12.74 15.20 16.08
C ILE A 80 12.24 15.06 17.52
N SER A 81 11.77 13.88 17.96
CA SER A 81 11.33 13.65 19.35
C SER A 81 12.47 13.49 20.37
N LEU A 82 13.73 13.55 19.92
CA LEU A 82 14.93 13.53 20.77
C LEU A 82 15.56 14.92 20.96
N LEU A 83 14.93 15.98 20.44
CA LEU A 83 15.25 17.40 20.66
C LEU A 83 14.17 18.05 21.52
#